data_AF-A0A846W6G8-F1
#
_entry.id   AF-A0A846W6G8-F1
#
_cell.length_a   1.000
_cell.length_b   1.000
_cell.length_c   1.000
_cell.angle_alpha   90.00
_cell.angle_beta   90.00
_cell.angle_gamma   90.00
#
_symmetry.space_group_name_H-M   'P 1'
#
loop_
_entity.id
_entity.type
_entity.pdbx_description
1 polymer ?
#
loop_
_entity_poly.entity_id
_entity_poly.type
_entity_poly.pdbx_seq_one_letter_code
_entity_poly.pdbx_strand_id
1 'polypeptide(L)'
;MSKPNVRTNFALVAVGLLALAAVTAGVVAYAVSKAPKHYPELTVFANGESVVVEPYGYCELSNGECVNDESTYYIPATSGKPVQVSLPTSVAEAPWIVVTVYERPNGEQFERILSFIDYPAETRFLSLDTQPEPELRLAGFEVRLPIVYTDPATGQEMYDVHGLWRVGTPQP
;
A
#
# COMPACT_ATOMS: atom_id res chain seq x y z
N MET A 1 -53.47 -13.28 36.93
CA MET A 1 -52.23 -13.41 36.13
C MET A 1 -52.61 -13.69 34.69
N SER A 2 -52.57 -12.67 33.83
CA SER A 2 -52.93 -12.83 32.41
C SER A 2 -51.73 -13.42 31.66
N LYS A 3 -51.90 -14.59 31.03
CA LYS A 3 -50.84 -15.24 30.23
C LYS A 3 -50.59 -14.40 28.97
N PRO A 4 -49.35 -13.94 28.71
CA PRO A 4 -49.07 -13.21 27.48
C PRO A 4 -49.35 -14.11 26.27
N ASN A 5 -50.10 -13.58 25.30
CA ASN A 5 -50.41 -14.27 24.05
C ASN A 5 -49.10 -14.51 23.27
N VAL A 6 -49.00 -15.63 22.56
CA VAL A 6 -47.82 -16.03 21.77
C VAL A 6 -47.30 -14.87 20.89
N ARG A 7 -48.22 -14.08 20.32
CA ARG A 7 -47.91 -12.87 19.54
C ARG A 7 -47.17 -11.78 20.33
N THR A 8 -47.50 -11.58 21.61
CA THR A 8 -46.86 -10.61 22.48
C THR A 8 -45.42 -11.02 22.81
N ASN A 9 -45.18 -12.32 23.04
CA ASN A 9 -43.83 -12.84 23.26
C ASN A 9 -42.97 -12.70 22.00
N PHE A 10 -43.50 -13.00 20.82
CA PHE A 10 -42.78 -12.79 19.55
C PHE A 10 -42.46 -11.30 19.31
N ALA A 11 -43.38 -10.39 19.60
CA ALA A 11 -43.13 -8.96 19.48
C ALA A 11 -42.03 -8.48 20.44
N LEU A 12 -42.03 -8.93 21.70
CA LEU A 12 -40.99 -8.57 22.67
C LEU A 12 -39.62 -9.12 22.27
N VAL A 13 -39.56 -10.36 21.77
CA VAL A 13 -38.32 -10.94 21.26
C VAL A 13 -37.82 -10.16 20.04
N ALA A 14 -38.71 -9.82 19.09
CA ALA A 14 -38.34 -9.04 17.92
C ALA A 14 -37.83 -7.64 18.29
N VAL A 15 -38.49 -6.95 19.23
CA VAL A 15 -38.04 -5.65 19.75
C VAL A 15 -36.69 -5.79 20.46
N GLY A 16 -36.50 -6.83 21.26
CA GLY A 16 -35.23 -7.11 21.92
C GLY A 16 -34.09 -7.34 20.92
N LEU A 17 -34.34 -8.12 19.86
CA LEU A 17 -33.37 -8.36 18.79
C LEU A 17 -33.05 -7.10 18.00
N LEU A 18 -34.05 -6.27 17.69
CA LEU A 18 -33.85 -4.98 17.00
C LEU A 18 -33.05 -4.01 17.87
N ALA A 19 -33.35 -3.93 19.17
CA ALA A 19 -32.59 -3.11 20.10
C ALA A 19 -31.12 -3.57 20.19
N LEU A 20 -30.89 -4.88 20.29
CA LEU A 20 -29.54 -5.45 20.30
C LEU A 20 -28.78 -5.15 19.00
N ALA A 21 -29.43 -5.31 17.85
CA ALA A 21 -28.84 -4.99 16.55
C ALA A 21 -28.48 -3.51 16.43
N ALA A 22 -29.36 -2.60 16.88
CA ALA A 22 -29.11 -1.17 16.86
C ALA A 22 -27.94 -0.77 17.77
N VAL A 23 -27.87 -1.33 18.98
CA VAL A 23 -26.74 -1.10 19.90
C VAL A 23 -25.45 -1.62 19.29
N THR A 24 -25.46 -2.82 18.73
CA THR A 24 -24.27 -3.42 18.10
C THR A 24 -23.79 -2.58 16.92
N ALA A 25 -24.70 -2.16 16.04
CA ALA A 25 -24.39 -1.28 14.93
C ALA A 25 -23.81 0.06 15.39
N GLY A 26 -24.38 0.65 16.46
CA GLY A 26 -23.87 1.88 17.06
C GLY A 26 -22.44 1.73 17.60
N VAL A 27 -22.15 0.63 18.31
CA VAL A 27 -20.81 0.33 18.83
C VAL A 27 -19.81 0.11 17.69
N VAL A 28 -20.19 -0.64 16.66
CA VAL A 28 -19.33 -0.87 15.48
C VAL A 28 -19.05 0.43 14.75
N ALA A 29 -20.07 1.26 14.49
CA ALA A 29 -19.89 2.55 13.84
C ALA A 29 -18.98 3.49 14.65
N TYR A 30 -19.13 3.51 15.97
CA TYR A 30 -18.25 4.27 16.85
C TYR A 30 -16.80 3.78 16.79
N ALA A 31 -16.58 2.46 16.86
CA ALA A 31 -15.25 1.86 16.79
C ALA A 31 -14.57 2.17 15.44
N VAL A 32 -15.28 2.02 14.33
CA VAL A 32 -14.77 2.34 12.98
C VAL A 32 -14.41 3.82 12.86
N SER A 33 -15.21 4.72 13.45
CA SER A 33 -14.92 6.16 13.44
C SER A 33 -13.63 6.55 14.18
N LYS A 34 -13.10 5.65 15.02
CA LYS A 34 -11.87 5.83 15.81
C LYS A 34 -10.71 4.99 15.29
N ALA A 35 -10.91 4.18 14.26
CA ALA A 35 -9.84 3.39 13.68
C ALA A 35 -8.76 4.31 13.10
N PRO A 36 -7.46 4.02 13.31
CA PRO A 36 -6.38 4.74 12.66
C PRO A 36 -6.57 4.68 11.14
N LYS A 37 -6.20 5.77 10.45
CA LYS A 37 -6.08 5.71 8.99
C LYS A 37 -5.00 4.68 8.65
N HIS A 38 -5.34 3.76 7.75
CA HIS A 38 -4.41 2.74 7.27
C HIS A 38 -4.15 3.00 5.80
N TYR A 39 -2.90 3.25 5.46
CA TYR A 39 -2.47 3.46 4.08
C TYR A 39 -2.13 2.11 3.45
N PRO A 40 -2.14 2.00 2.11
CA PRO A 40 -1.79 0.74 1.45
C PRO A 40 -0.35 0.34 1.80
N GLU A 41 -0.17 -0.88 2.28
CA GLU A 41 1.14 -1.45 2.59
C GLU A 41 1.58 -2.41 1.49
N LEU A 42 2.86 -2.40 1.16
CA LEU A 42 3.45 -3.41 0.29
C LEU A 42 4.00 -4.55 1.14
N THR A 43 4.08 -5.76 0.58
CA THR A 43 4.88 -6.84 1.19
C THR A 43 6.05 -7.15 0.29
N VAL A 44 7.26 -7.07 0.82
CA VAL A 44 8.49 -7.34 0.09
C VAL A 44 9.13 -8.59 0.64
N PHE A 45 9.53 -9.50 -0.23
CA PHE A 45 10.14 -10.77 0.10
C PHE A 45 11.47 -10.96 -0.63
N ALA A 46 12.49 -11.38 0.11
CA ALA A 46 13.77 -11.78 -0.44
C ALA A 46 14.42 -12.77 0.53
N ASN A 47 15.18 -13.74 0.00
CA ASN A 47 15.99 -14.65 0.80
C ASN A 47 15.27 -15.42 1.94
N GLY A 48 13.95 -15.64 1.84
CA GLY A 48 13.19 -16.31 2.90
C GLY A 48 12.63 -15.38 3.97
N GLU A 49 12.89 -14.08 3.87
CA GLU A 49 12.38 -13.05 4.76
C GLU A 49 11.33 -12.20 4.07
N SER A 50 10.42 -11.62 4.87
CA SER A 50 9.39 -10.70 4.40
C SER A 50 9.33 -9.48 5.29
N VAL A 51 9.15 -8.31 4.68
CA VAL A 51 8.89 -7.05 5.39
C VAL A 51 7.61 -6.41 4.85
N VAL A 52 6.79 -5.91 5.76
CA VAL A 52 5.65 -5.05 5.43
C VAL A 52 6.17 -3.62 5.34
N VAL A 53 5.89 -2.97 4.22
CA VAL A 53 6.42 -1.65 3.88
C VAL A 53 5.27 -0.67 3.86
N GLU A 54 5.22 0.19 4.88
CA GLU A 54 4.35 1.36 4.91
C GLU A 54 4.87 2.43 3.93
N PRO A 55 4.01 3.34 3.45
CA PRO A 55 4.45 4.40 2.55
C PRO A 55 5.38 5.38 3.27
N TYR A 56 6.50 5.69 2.63
CA TYR A 56 7.37 6.81 2.98
C TYR A 56 6.57 8.14 3.02
N GLY A 57 5.65 8.29 2.06
CA GLY A 57 4.69 9.39 2.00
C GLY A 57 3.46 9.00 1.21
N TYR A 58 2.29 9.50 1.63
CA TYR A 58 1.00 9.22 0.99
C TYR A 58 0.03 10.39 1.10
N CYS A 59 -0.50 10.84 -0.04
CA CYS A 59 -1.53 11.85 -0.16
C CYS A 59 -2.86 11.20 -0.60
N GLU A 60 -3.89 11.37 0.22
CA GLU A 60 -5.23 10.90 -0.06
C GLU A 60 -5.92 11.84 -1.07
N LEU A 61 -6.16 11.33 -2.28
CA LEU A 61 -6.70 12.15 -3.37
C LEU A 61 -8.14 12.65 -3.14
N SER A 62 -8.89 12.01 -2.23
CA SER A 62 -10.29 12.34 -1.94
C SER A 62 -10.43 13.66 -1.17
N ASN A 63 -9.45 14.00 -0.33
CA ASN A 63 -9.50 15.13 0.59
C ASN A 63 -8.21 15.98 0.59
N GLY A 64 -7.14 15.52 -0.07
CA GLY A 64 -5.85 16.21 -0.15
C GLY A 64 -4.99 16.07 1.11
N GLU A 65 -5.36 15.24 2.08
CA GLU A 65 -4.55 15.02 3.28
C GLU A 65 -3.32 14.19 2.96
N CYS A 66 -2.15 14.68 3.35
CA CYS A 66 -0.87 14.02 3.14
C CYS A 66 -0.22 13.62 4.48
N VAL A 67 0.38 12.44 4.48
CA VAL A 67 1.31 12.00 5.52
C VAL A 67 2.69 11.79 4.92
N ASN A 68 3.72 12.13 5.68
CA ASN A 68 5.11 11.80 5.39
C ASN A 68 5.69 11.21 6.66
N ASP A 69 5.89 9.91 6.65
CA ASP A 69 6.52 9.17 7.75
C ASP A 69 8.04 9.05 7.53
N GLU A 70 8.49 9.30 6.30
CA GLU A 70 9.88 9.19 5.85
C GLU A 70 10.51 7.81 6.16
N SER A 71 9.68 6.79 6.32
CA SER A 71 10.11 5.45 6.67
C SER A 71 10.78 4.75 5.48
N THR A 72 11.99 4.25 5.73
CA THR A 72 12.73 3.40 4.80
C THR A 72 12.87 2.02 5.42
N TYR A 73 12.35 1.03 4.71
CA TYR A 73 12.46 -0.37 5.11
C TYR A 73 13.64 -1.02 4.41
N TYR A 74 14.21 -2.07 5.02
CA TYR A 74 15.36 -2.76 4.47
C TYR A 74 15.09 -4.25 4.36
N ILE A 75 15.50 -4.85 3.24
CA ILE A 75 15.45 -6.29 3.06
C ILE A 75 16.74 -6.79 2.40
N PRO A 76 17.54 -7.64 3.07
CA PRO A 76 18.78 -8.14 2.49
C PRO A 76 18.55 -8.92 1.20
N ALA A 77 19.21 -8.51 0.11
CA ALA A 77 19.03 -9.12 -1.21
C ALA A 77 20.33 -9.77 -1.70
N THR A 78 20.24 -11.05 -2.09
CA THR A 78 21.37 -11.76 -2.68
C THR A 78 21.36 -11.56 -4.19
N SER A 79 22.49 -11.08 -4.75
CA SER A 79 22.67 -10.94 -6.19
C SER A 79 22.33 -12.23 -6.94
N GLY A 80 21.56 -12.09 -8.03
CA GLY A 80 21.07 -13.20 -8.84
C GLY A 80 19.85 -13.92 -8.28
N LYS A 81 19.34 -13.54 -7.09
CA LYS A 81 18.04 -13.99 -6.57
C LYS A 81 17.06 -12.82 -6.58
N PRO A 82 15.83 -12.99 -7.08
CA PRO A 82 14.91 -11.86 -7.23
C PRO A 82 14.41 -11.36 -5.87
N VAL A 83 14.11 -10.06 -5.82
CA VAL A 83 13.25 -9.47 -4.78
C VAL A 83 11.82 -9.50 -5.29
N GLN A 84 10.90 -10.08 -4.50
CA GLN A 84 9.49 -10.15 -4.84
C GLN A 84 8.72 -9.06 -4.10
N VAL A 85 7.85 -8.34 -4.81
CA VAL A 85 7.01 -7.28 -4.24
C VAL A 85 5.55 -7.62 -4.48
N SER A 86 4.78 -7.76 -3.42
CA SER A 86 3.33 -7.89 -3.47
C SER A 86 2.68 -6.52 -3.31
N LEU A 87 1.79 -6.20 -4.25
CA LEU A 87 1.05 -4.95 -4.32
C LEU A 87 -0.39 -5.19 -3.83
N PRO A 88 -0.89 -4.37 -2.88
CA PRO A 88 -2.30 -4.40 -2.52
C PRO A 88 -3.16 -3.91 -3.69
N THR A 89 -4.44 -4.29 -3.71
CA THR A 89 -5.38 -3.97 -4.80
C THR A 89 -5.37 -2.50 -5.20
N SER A 90 -5.41 -1.58 -4.23
CA SER A 90 -5.45 -0.13 -4.48
C SER A 90 -4.19 0.41 -5.16
N VAL A 91 -3.04 -0.24 -4.96
CA VAL A 91 -1.78 0.11 -5.64
C VAL A 91 -1.73 -0.54 -7.01
N ALA A 92 -2.07 -1.82 -7.09
CA ALA A 92 -1.95 -2.57 -8.34
C ALA A 92 -2.97 -2.20 -9.43
N GLU A 93 -4.04 -1.48 -9.07
CA GLU A 93 -5.00 -0.88 -10.02
C GLU A 93 -4.64 0.56 -10.40
N ALA A 94 -3.67 1.17 -9.72
CA ALA A 94 -3.17 2.51 -10.01
C ALA A 94 -2.04 2.47 -11.05
N PRO A 95 -1.75 3.58 -11.77
CA PRO A 95 -0.71 3.64 -12.78
C PRO A 95 0.70 3.75 -12.17
N TRP A 96 1.11 2.74 -11.38
CA TRP A 96 2.36 2.76 -10.65
C TRP A 96 3.60 2.73 -11.56
N ILE A 97 4.70 3.24 -11.03
CA ILE A 97 6.06 2.98 -11.53
C ILE A 97 6.92 2.42 -10.41
N VAL A 98 7.92 1.61 -10.75
CA VAL A 98 8.97 1.19 -9.82
C VAL A 98 10.29 1.74 -10.30
N VAL A 99 10.91 2.58 -9.47
CA VAL A 99 12.27 3.09 -9.70
C VAL A 99 13.22 2.19 -8.93
N THR A 100 13.98 1.38 -9.65
CA THR A 100 15.02 0.51 -9.08
C THR A 100 16.37 1.20 -9.16
N VAL A 101 17.12 1.19 -8.07
CA VAL A 101 18.47 1.76 -7.98
C VAL A 101 19.46 0.60 -7.90
N TYR A 102 20.35 0.54 -8.88
CA TYR A 102 21.47 -0.41 -8.91
C TYR A 102 22.77 0.32 -8.62
N GLU A 103 23.74 -0.41 -8.09
CA GLU A 103 25.06 0.10 -7.73
C GLU A 103 26.15 -0.83 -8.25
N ARG A 104 27.25 -0.27 -8.75
CA ARG A 104 28.48 -0.98 -9.12
C ARG A 104 29.48 -1.02 -7.95
N PRO A 105 30.53 -1.87 -8.00
CA PRO A 105 31.57 -1.91 -6.95
C PRO A 105 32.34 -0.60 -6.77
N ASN A 106 32.38 0.26 -7.80
CA ASN A 106 33.00 1.59 -7.75
C ASN A 106 32.09 2.66 -7.09
N GLY A 107 30.87 2.29 -6.65
CA GLY A 107 29.89 3.19 -6.06
C GLY A 107 28.99 3.93 -7.06
N GLU A 108 29.17 3.70 -8.36
CA GLU A 108 28.33 4.32 -9.39
C GLU A 108 26.90 3.75 -9.34
N GLN A 109 25.90 4.63 -9.38
CA GLN A 109 24.49 4.27 -9.30
C GLN A 109 23.78 4.42 -10.65
N PHE A 110 22.86 3.50 -10.92
CA PHE A 110 22.06 3.44 -12.14
C PHE A 110 20.60 3.20 -11.78
N GLU A 111 19.71 4.05 -12.30
CA GLU A 111 18.28 3.86 -12.14
C GLU A 111 17.67 3.12 -13.33
N ARG A 112 16.70 2.25 -13.06
CA ARG A 112 15.81 1.67 -14.07
C ARG A 112 14.38 1.79 -13.62
N ILE A 113 13.51 2.16 -14.55
CA ILE A 113 12.07 2.32 -14.33
C ILE A 113 11.33 1.11 -14.89
N LEU A 114 10.47 0.51 -14.06
CA LEU A 114 9.43 -0.42 -14.50
C LEU A 114 8.10 0.33 -14.49
N SER A 115 7.34 0.25 -15.58
CA SER A 115 6.07 0.97 -15.69
C SER A 115 4.90 -0.01 -15.67
N PHE A 116 3.81 0.36 -14.98
CA PHE A 116 2.56 -0.41 -14.97
C PHE A 116 2.09 -0.82 -16.38
N ILE A 117 2.33 0.03 -17.39
CA ILE A 117 1.92 -0.24 -18.79
C ILE A 117 2.67 -1.40 -19.44
N ASP A 118 3.85 -1.77 -18.91
CA ASP A 118 4.68 -2.86 -19.42
C ASP A 118 4.24 -4.23 -18.85
N TYR A 119 3.25 -4.25 -17.97
CA TYR A 119 2.75 -5.44 -17.28
C TYR A 119 1.30 -5.74 -17.66
N PRO A 120 0.85 -7.01 -17.55
CA PRO A 120 -0.56 -7.35 -17.67
C PRO A 120 -1.41 -6.55 -16.68
N ALA A 121 -2.65 -6.24 -17.09
CA ALA A 121 -3.62 -5.61 -16.22
C ALA A 121 -3.76 -6.37 -14.89
N GLU A 122 -3.94 -5.62 -13.80
CA GLU A 122 -4.11 -6.14 -12.44
C GLU A 122 -2.91 -6.89 -11.85
N THR A 123 -1.70 -6.77 -12.43
CA THR A 123 -0.48 -7.37 -11.85
C THR A 123 -0.32 -7.01 -10.36
N ARG A 124 -0.42 -8.01 -9.48
CA ARG A 124 -0.30 -7.87 -8.02
C ARG A 124 1.07 -8.25 -7.47
N PHE A 125 1.94 -8.80 -8.30
CA PHE A 125 3.25 -9.29 -7.88
C PHE A 125 4.32 -8.89 -8.90
N LEU A 126 5.38 -8.26 -8.42
CA LEU A 126 6.54 -7.87 -9.20
C LEU A 126 7.75 -8.69 -8.78
N SER A 127 8.56 -9.08 -9.75
CA SER A 127 9.85 -9.73 -9.52
C SER A 127 10.95 -8.79 -10.00
N LEU A 128 11.68 -8.21 -9.06
CA LEU A 128 12.79 -7.30 -9.34
C LEU A 128 14.08 -8.11 -9.43
N ASP A 129 14.82 -7.92 -10.53
CA ASP A 129 16.15 -8.51 -10.68
C ASP A 129 17.13 -7.85 -9.71
N THR A 130 17.95 -8.64 -9.02
CA THR A 130 18.99 -8.12 -8.13
C THR A 130 20.34 -7.98 -8.80
N GLN A 131 20.50 -8.54 -10.01
CA GLN A 131 21.71 -8.48 -10.81
C GLN A 131 21.36 -8.52 -12.31
N PRO A 132 20.81 -7.42 -12.86
CA PRO A 132 20.41 -7.38 -14.27
C PRO A 132 21.59 -7.45 -15.24
N GLU A 133 22.79 -7.08 -14.78
CA GLU A 133 24.04 -7.13 -15.53
C GLU A 133 25.18 -7.55 -14.60
N PRO A 134 26.31 -8.03 -15.15
CA PRO A 134 27.52 -8.23 -14.37
C PRO A 134 27.88 -6.96 -13.59
N GLU A 135 28.28 -7.13 -12.33
CA GLU A 135 28.67 -6.06 -11.40
C GLU A 135 27.57 -5.08 -10.96
N LEU A 136 26.39 -5.07 -11.58
CA LEU A 136 25.25 -4.31 -11.05
C LEU A 136 24.56 -5.12 -9.96
N ARG A 137 24.40 -4.52 -8.77
CA ARG A 137 23.57 -5.07 -7.70
C ARG A 137 22.44 -4.13 -7.36
N LEU A 138 21.27 -4.66 -7.05
CA LEU A 138 20.16 -3.85 -6.53
C LEU A 138 20.56 -3.26 -5.18
N ALA A 139 20.52 -1.94 -5.07
CA ALA A 139 20.79 -1.20 -3.84
C ALA A 139 19.49 -0.77 -3.13
N GLY A 140 18.41 -0.63 -3.89
CA GLY A 140 17.08 -0.34 -3.37
C GLY A 140 16.08 -0.10 -4.49
N PHE A 141 14.84 0.17 -4.12
CA PHE A 141 13.80 0.54 -5.05
C PHE A 141 12.72 1.39 -4.38
N GLU A 142 11.98 2.11 -5.22
CA GLU A 142 10.79 2.85 -4.82
C GLU A 142 9.61 2.45 -5.69
N VAL A 143 8.49 2.12 -5.06
CA VAL A 143 7.20 2.04 -5.75
C VAL A 143 6.55 3.42 -5.62
N ARG A 144 6.12 3.98 -6.74
CA ARG A 144 5.52 5.33 -6.79
C ARG A 144 4.18 5.27 -7.49
N LEU A 145 3.19 5.98 -6.94
CA LEU A 145 1.93 6.29 -7.62
C LEU A 145 2.00 7.72 -8.18
N PRO A 146 2.31 7.89 -9.47
CA PRO A 146 2.35 9.19 -10.10
C PRO A 146 0.94 9.78 -10.23
N ILE A 147 0.85 11.10 -10.10
CA ILE A 147 -0.34 11.89 -10.43
C ILE A 147 0.04 13.04 -11.34
N VAL A 148 -0.95 13.45 -12.13
CA VAL A 148 -0.92 14.72 -12.85
C VAL A 148 -2.07 15.55 -12.32
N TYR A 149 -1.80 16.78 -11.92
CA TYR A 149 -2.82 17.74 -11.48
C TYR A 149 -2.56 19.11 -12.10
N THR A 150 -3.61 19.91 -12.23
CA THR A 150 -3.49 21.29 -12.73
C THR A 150 -3.32 22.23 -11.53
N ASP A 151 -2.24 23.00 -11.51
CA ASP A 151 -2.02 24.04 -10.50
C ASP A 151 -3.06 25.17 -10.67
N PRO A 152 -3.90 25.44 -9.66
CA PRO A 152 -4.93 26.48 -9.76
C PRO A 152 -4.35 27.91 -9.86
N ALA A 153 -3.11 28.14 -9.41
CA ALA A 153 -2.49 29.46 -9.47
C ALA A 153 -1.95 29.80 -10.87
N THR A 154 -1.35 28.82 -11.54
CA THR A 154 -0.68 29.01 -12.83
C THR A 154 -1.44 28.43 -14.02
N GLY A 155 -2.38 27.51 -13.79
CA GLY A 155 -3.06 26.74 -14.81
C GLY A 155 -2.17 25.68 -15.48
N GLN A 156 -0.96 25.44 -14.96
CA GLN A 156 -0.01 24.48 -15.54
C GLN A 156 -0.28 23.05 -15.02
N GLU A 157 -0.05 22.06 -15.87
CA GLU A 157 -0.02 20.66 -15.45
C GLU A 157 1.27 20.36 -14.70
N MET A 158 1.13 19.79 -13.52
CA MET A 158 2.21 19.40 -12.63
C MET A 158 2.21 17.89 -12.44
N TYR A 159 3.41 17.32 -12.37
CA TYR A 159 3.64 15.91 -12.09
C TYR A 159 4.12 15.77 -10.66
N ASP A 160 3.49 14.87 -9.91
CA ASP A 160 3.85 14.58 -8.53
C ASP A 160 3.58 13.10 -8.20
N VAL A 161 3.86 12.69 -6.98
CA VAL A 161 3.67 11.33 -6.49
C VAL A 161 2.75 11.36 -5.28
N HIS A 162 1.59 10.73 -5.39
CA HIS A 162 0.62 10.68 -4.28
C HIS A 162 0.83 9.49 -3.34
N GLY A 163 1.72 8.57 -3.66
CA GLY A 163 2.12 7.47 -2.79
C GLY A 163 3.52 6.99 -3.14
N LEU A 164 4.39 6.89 -2.14
CA LEU A 164 5.77 6.44 -2.30
C LEU A 164 6.10 5.41 -1.22
N TRP A 165 6.64 4.26 -1.61
CA TRP A 165 7.20 3.25 -0.70
C TRP A 165 8.68 3.09 -1.03
N ARG A 166 9.55 3.16 -0.03
CA ARG A 166 11.01 3.11 -0.21
C ARG A 166 11.60 1.90 0.50
N VAL A 167 12.40 1.13 -0.23
CA VAL A 167 13.06 -0.08 0.28
C VAL A 167 14.54 -0.08 -0.10
N GLY A 168 15.41 -0.24 0.88
CA GLY A 168 16.83 -0.51 0.66
C GLY A 168 17.13 -2.00 0.65
N THR A 169 18.11 -2.42 -0.15
CA THR A 169 18.50 -3.82 -0.28
C THR A 169 19.99 -3.99 0.07
N PRO A 170 20.35 -3.96 1.36
CA PRO A 170 21.73 -4.17 1.78
C PRO A 170 22.18 -5.59 1.39
N GLN A 171 23.50 -5.78 1.31
CA GLN A 171 24.03 -7.14 1.19
C GLN A 171 23.76 -7.92 2.49
N PRO A 172 23.34 -9.19 2.39
CA PRO A 172 23.22 -10.08 3.54
C PRO A 172 24.57 -10.42 4.18
#